data_AF-A0A5B7GV79-F1
#
_entry.id   AF-A0A5B7GV79-F1
#
_cell.length_a   1.000
_cell.length_b   1.000
_cell.length_c   1.000
_cell.angle_alpha   90.00
_cell.angle_beta   90.00
_cell.angle_gamma   90.00
#
_symmetry.space_group_name_H-M   'P 1'
#
loop_
_entity.id
_entity.type
_entity.pdbx_description
1 polymer ?
#
loop_
_entity_poly.entity_id
_entity_poly.type
_entity_poly.pdbx_seq_one_letter_code
_entity_poly.pdbx_strand_id
1 'polypeptide(L)'
;MERELAKTFIKQIQDSTQELDQEMEEVIRLGRYSEGGRPMKVRLRSQVAVEEIMARKGKLADNTEHKDIWIIRDMNLKEREKGKVLISEAKEKKNEKRTEIEKKNFYWRILDMRLKKWYLQKKEEVV
;
A
#
# COMPACT_ATOMS: atom_id res chain seq x y z
N MET A 1 -6.46 3.76 -22.86
CA MET A 1 -7.58 3.21 -22.05
C MET A 1 -7.12 2.88 -20.63
N GLU A 2 -6.07 2.08 -20.46
CA GLU A 2 -5.59 1.66 -19.12
C GLU A 2 -5.04 2.82 -18.28
N ARG A 3 -4.32 3.75 -18.90
CA ARG A 3 -3.85 4.97 -18.23
C ARG A 3 -5.00 5.81 -17.69
N GLU A 4 -6.10 5.95 -18.44
CA GLU A 4 -7.27 6.72 -18.01
C GLU A 4 -8.02 6.02 -16.87
N LEU A 5 -8.15 4.69 -16.90
CA LEU A 5 -8.69 3.92 -15.78
C LEU A 5 -7.84 4.07 -14.51
N ALA A 6 -6.51 4.02 -14.62
CA ALA A 6 -5.64 4.22 -13.48
C ALA A 6 -5.74 5.65 -12.92
N LYS A 7 -5.90 6.67 -13.78
CA LYS A 7 -6.16 8.05 -13.35
C LYS A 7 -7.48 8.18 -12.60
N THR A 8 -8.56 7.52 -13.03
CA THR A 8 -9.85 7.61 -12.32
C THR A 8 -9.73 7.04 -10.90
N PHE A 9 -9.05 5.92 -10.71
CA PHE A 9 -8.82 5.37 -9.37
C PHE A 9 -7.94 6.26 -8.51
N ILE A 10 -6.87 6.84 -9.07
CA ILE A 10 -5.97 7.73 -8.32
C ILE A 10 -6.70 9.02 -7.92
N LYS A 11 -7.54 9.59 -8.79
CA LYS A 11 -8.36 10.76 -8.48
C LYS A 11 -9.33 10.53 -7.32
N GLN A 12 -9.83 9.31 -7.15
CA GLN A 12 -10.69 8.95 -5.99
C GLN A 12 -9.91 8.91 -4.66
N ILE A 13 -8.59 8.70 -4.71
CA ILE A 13 -7.72 8.65 -3.51
C ILE A 13 -7.18 10.03 -3.15
N GLN A 14 -7.01 10.88 -4.17
CA GLN A 14 -6.44 12.21 -4.08
C GLN A 14 -7.39 13.17 -3.33
N ASP A 15 -6.83 14.05 -2.48
CA ASP A 15 -7.56 15.25 -2.04
C ASP A 15 -7.04 16.43 -2.87
N SER A 16 -7.98 17.23 -3.36
CA SER A 16 -7.99 18.49 -4.13
C SER A 16 -6.72 19.33 -4.41
N THR A 17 -5.53 19.03 -3.89
CA THR A 17 -4.34 19.90 -3.97
C THR A 17 -3.18 19.40 -4.83
N GLN A 18 -3.15 18.14 -5.28
CA GLN A 18 -1.91 17.55 -5.85
C GLN A 18 -2.20 16.61 -7.01
N GLU A 19 -1.86 17.00 -8.24
CA GLU A 19 -2.18 16.28 -9.49
C GLU A 19 -1.38 14.98 -9.66
N LEU A 20 -1.75 13.95 -8.90
CA LEU A 20 -1.11 12.62 -8.92
C LEU A 20 -1.23 11.92 -10.30
N ASP A 21 -2.15 12.37 -11.15
CA ASP A 21 -2.29 11.92 -12.53
C ASP A 21 -1.14 12.39 -13.44
N GLN A 22 -0.49 13.51 -13.13
CA GLN A 22 0.72 13.97 -13.83
C GLN A 22 1.99 13.22 -13.40
N GLU A 23 1.97 12.70 -12.18
CA GLU A 23 3.07 11.88 -11.61
C GLU A 23 3.13 10.48 -12.23
N MET A 24 2.11 10.05 -13.00
CA MET A 24 2.08 8.75 -13.67
C MET A 24 2.98 8.71 -14.90
N GLU A 25 4.09 7.99 -14.77
CA GLU A 25 5.07 7.78 -15.83
C GLU A 25 4.65 6.63 -16.75
N GLU A 26 4.30 5.48 -16.18
CA GLU A 26 4.04 4.25 -16.94
C GLU A 26 2.88 3.47 -16.33
N VAL A 27 2.05 2.86 -17.18
CA VAL A 27 0.95 1.98 -16.77
C VAL A 27 0.98 0.75 -17.66
N ILE A 28 1.17 -0.43 -17.06
CA ILE A 28 1.19 -1.71 -17.76
C ILE A 28 0.26 -2.71 -17.09
N ARG A 29 -0.39 -3.59 -17.86
CA ARG A 29 -1.07 -4.77 -17.32
C ARG A 29 -0.07 -5.91 -17.16
N LEU A 30 -0.08 -6.54 -15.99
CA LEU A 30 0.71 -7.74 -15.71
C LEU A 30 -0.05 -9.01 -16.18
N GLY A 31 0.66 -10.11 -16.39
CA GLY A 31 0.06 -11.39 -16.82
C GLY A 31 -0.21 -11.49 -18.32
N ARG A 32 -0.77 -12.64 -18.75
CA ARG A 32 -1.04 -12.93 -20.18
C ARG A 32 -2.34 -12.26 -20.62
N TYR A 33 -2.43 -11.83 -21.88
CA TYR A 33 -3.64 -11.17 -22.41
C TYR A 33 -4.91 -12.04 -22.30
N SER A 34 -4.76 -13.37 -22.38
CA SER A 34 -5.86 -14.33 -22.24
C SER A 34 -6.45 -14.43 -20.82
N GLU A 35 -5.78 -13.84 -19.82
CA GLU A 35 -6.24 -13.85 -18.44
C GLU A 35 -7.20 -12.67 -18.21
N GLY A 36 -8.39 -12.95 -17.67
CA GLY A 36 -9.29 -11.90 -17.16
C GLY A 36 -8.78 -11.35 -15.83
N GLY A 37 -9.08 -10.08 -15.52
CA GLY A 37 -8.76 -9.50 -14.20
C GLY A 37 -7.27 -9.18 -13.97
N ARG A 38 -6.49 -8.98 -15.04
CA ARG A 38 -5.05 -8.70 -14.97
C ARG A 38 -4.72 -7.49 -14.07
N PRO A 39 -3.76 -7.62 -13.12
CA PRO A 39 -3.32 -6.49 -12.32
C PRO A 39 -2.72 -5.38 -13.17
N MET A 40 -2.95 -4.12 -12.78
CA MET A 40 -2.26 -2.96 -13.36
C MET A 40 -1.07 -2.59 -12.49
N LYS A 41 0.10 -2.45 -13.11
CA LYS A 41 1.29 -1.85 -12.49
C LYS A 41 1.40 -0.41 -12.97
N VAL A 42 1.39 0.52 -12.01
CA VAL A 42 1.55 1.94 -12.25
C VAL A 42 2.89 2.37 -11.68
N ARG A 43 3.73 2.99 -12.52
CA ARG A 43 4.98 3.61 -12.12
C ARG A 43 4.76 5.12 -11.99
N LEU A 44 5.07 5.65 -10.81
CA LEU A 44 5.01 7.07 -10.51
C LEU A 44 6.43 7.65 -10.53
N ARG A 45 6.55 8.92 -10.90
CA ARG A 45 7.82 9.66 -10.94
C ARG A 45 8.33 9.92 -9.52
N SER A 46 7.46 10.44 -8.66
CA SER A 46 7.81 10.74 -7.27
C SER A 46 7.52 9.59 -6.31
N GLN A 47 8.51 9.29 -5.47
CA GLN A 47 8.34 8.39 -4.33
C GLN A 47 7.35 8.95 -3.30
N VAL A 48 7.20 10.28 -3.22
CA VAL A 48 6.23 10.94 -2.33
C VAL A 48 4.80 10.63 -2.77
N ALA A 49 4.54 10.67 -4.08
CA ALA A 49 3.23 10.32 -4.66
C ALA A 49 2.83 8.86 -4.36
N VAL A 50 3.79 7.93 -4.42
CA VAL A 50 3.56 6.52 -4.03
C VAL A 50 3.14 6.43 -2.56
N GLU A 51 3.79 7.17 -1.67
CA GLU A 51 3.51 7.13 -0.24
C GLU A 51 2.16 7.74 0.10
N GLU A 52 1.77 8.84 -0.55
CA GLU A 52 0.47 9.46 -0.38
C GLU A 52 -0.67 8.54 -0.81
N ILE A 53 -0.55 7.89 -1.98
CA ILE A 53 -1.54 6.91 -2.45
C ILE A 53 -1.64 5.74 -1.47
N MET A 54 -0.51 5.23 -0.97
CA MET A 54 -0.50 4.11 -0.03
C MET A 54 -1.09 4.46 1.33
N ALA A 55 -0.88 5.69 1.81
CA ALA A 55 -1.46 6.18 3.06
C ALA A 55 -2.98 6.38 2.95
N ARG A 56 -3.46 6.77 1.77
CA ARG A 56 -4.86 7.14 1.54
C ARG A 56 -5.70 6.06 0.85
N LYS A 57 -5.10 4.93 0.44
CA LYS A 57 -5.81 3.82 -0.20
C LYS A 57 -7.02 3.30 0.59
N GLY A 58 -7.06 3.52 1.91
CA GLY A 58 -8.21 3.20 2.75
C GLY A 58 -9.50 3.87 2.30
N LYS A 59 -9.43 5.07 1.70
CA LYS A 59 -10.59 5.78 1.14
C LYS A 59 -11.30 5.01 0.03
N LEU A 60 -10.61 4.09 -0.65
CA LEU A 60 -11.25 3.23 -1.65
C LEU A 60 -12.25 2.26 -1.03
N ALA A 61 -12.05 1.86 0.23
CA ALA A 61 -12.96 0.94 0.92
C ALA A 61 -14.35 1.56 1.18
N ASP A 62 -14.42 2.89 1.25
CA ASP A 62 -15.66 3.63 1.47
C ASP A 62 -16.52 3.76 0.20
N ASN A 63 -15.94 3.51 -0.99
CA ASN A 63 -16.64 3.65 -2.27
C ASN A 63 -17.29 2.33 -2.69
N THR A 64 -18.62 2.33 -2.87
CA THR A 64 -19.43 1.14 -3.22
C THR A 64 -19.07 0.47 -4.53
N GLU A 65 -18.57 1.21 -5.52
CA GLU A 65 -18.22 0.66 -6.85
C GLU A 65 -16.82 0.04 -6.89
N HIS A 66 -15.98 0.37 -5.91
CA HIS A 66 -14.54 0.06 -5.92
C HIS A 66 -14.10 -0.80 -4.74
N LYS A 67 -15.05 -1.41 -4.01
CA LYS A 67 -14.80 -2.23 -2.81
C LYS A 67 -13.84 -3.40 -3.05
N ASP A 68 -13.85 -3.96 -4.25
CA ASP A 68 -13.05 -5.13 -4.61
C ASP A 68 -11.68 -4.80 -5.21
N ILE A 69 -11.28 -3.52 -5.19
CA ILE A 69 -10.00 -3.05 -5.73
C ILE A 69 -8.96 -2.92 -4.62
N TRP A 70 -7.81 -3.54 -4.84
CA TRP A 70 -6.69 -3.54 -3.89
C TRP A 70 -5.49 -2.82 -4.50
N ILE A 71 -4.94 -1.85 -3.77
CA ILE A 71 -3.66 -1.21 -4.11
C ILE A 71 -2.56 -1.81 -3.26
N ILE A 72 -1.59 -2.40 -3.95
CA ILE A 72 -0.42 -3.05 -3.35
C ILE A 72 0.83 -2.42 -3.94
N ARG A 73 1.78 -2.08 -3.07
CA ARG A 73 3.09 -1.60 -3.48
C ARG A 73 3.91 -2.76 -4.06
N ASP A 74 4.54 -2.52 -5.20
CA ASP A 74 5.55 -3.44 -5.70
C ASP A 74 6.79 -3.35 -4.81
N MET A 75 7.07 -4.44 -4.10
CA MET A 75 8.17 -4.57 -3.14
C MET A 75 9.11 -5.69 -3.61
N ASN A 76 10.40 -5.52 -3.34
CA ASN A 76 11.38 -6.58 -3.61
C ASN A 76 11.18 -7.79 -2.68
N LEU A 77 11.82 -8.93 -2.99
CA LEU A 77 11.65 -10.17 -2.21
C LEU A 77 12.04 -9.98 -0.73
N LYS A 78 13.17 -9.31 -0.46
CA LYS A 78 13.67 -9.05 0.90
C LYS A 78 12.70 -8.20 1.72
N GLU A 79 12.13 -7.16 1.13
CA GLU A 79 11.12 -6.29 1.73
C GLU A 79 9.80 -7.05 1.99
N ARG A 80 9.40 -7.94 1.06
CA ARG A 80 8.22 -8.79 1.23
C ARG A 80 8.40 -9.76 2.40
N GLU A 81 9.56 -10.40 2.53
CA GLU A 81 9.87 -11.30 3.65
C GLU A 81 9.86 -10.56 4.99
N LYS A 82 10.56 -9.42 5.08
CA LYS A 82 10.52 -8.56 6.27
C LYS A 82 9.08 -8.14 6.61
N GLY A 83 8.28 -7.79 5.60
CA GLY A 83 6.86 -7.48 5.78
C GLY A 83 6.04 -8.64 6.34
N LYS A 84 6.26 -9.87 5.85
CA LYS A 84 5.59 -11.07 6.36
C LYS A 84 5.95 -11.36 7.82
N VAL A 85 7.24 -11.24 8.17
CA VAL A 85 7.73 -11.41 9.55
C VAL A 85 7.08 -10.39 10.48
N LEU A 86 6.96 -9.13 10.07
CA LEU A 86 6.28 -8.12 10.88
C LEU A 86 4.79 -8.45 11.09
N ILE A 87 4.11 -8.96 10.06
CA ILE A 87 2.70 -9.36 10.16
C ILE A 87 2.54 -10.57 11.07
N SER A 88 3.41 -11.58 10.98
CA SER A 88 3.36 -12.74 11.88
C SER A 88 3.64 -12.34 13.32
N GLU A 89 4.67 -11.53 13.54
CA GLU A 89 5.00 -10.97 14.86
C GLU A 89 3.83 -10.14 15.42
N ALA A 90 3.11 -9.40 14.58
CA ALA A 90 1.88 -8.70 14.97
C ALA A 90 0.78 -9.63 15.43
N LYS A 91 0.54 -10.70 14.67
CA LYS A 91 -0.50 -11.68 14.95
C LYS A 91 -0.18 -12.46 16.24
N GLU A 92 1.07 -12.86 16.43
CA GLU A 92 1.54 -13.51 17.65
C GLU A 92 1.44 -12.57 18.86
N LYS A 93 1.93 -11.32 18.76
CA LYS A 93 1.79 -10.32 19.82
C LYS A 93 0.35 -9.89 20.08
N LYS A 94 -0.56 -10.05 19.11
CA LYS A 94 -2.01 -9.86 19.28
C LYS A 94 -2.64 -11.01 20.07
N ASN A 95 -2.03 -12.20 20.08
CA ASN A 95 -2.49 -13.33 20.90
C ASN A 95 -1.88 -13.30 22.31
N GLU A 96 -0.70 -12.70 22.50
CA GLU A 96 -0.16 -12.38 23.83
C GLU A 96 -0.90 -11.21 24.52
N LYS A 97 -0.77 -11.14 25.85
CA LYS A 97 -1.56 -10.32 26.80
C LYS A 97 -1.33 -8.80 26.73
N ARG A 98 -1.37 -8.19 25.54
CA ARG A 98 -1.45 -6.72 25.38
C ARG A 98 -2.87 -6.21 25.50
N THR A 99 -3.03 -4.96 25.94
CA THR A 99 -4.33 -4.28 25.93
C THR A 99 -4.83 -4.07 24.50
N GLU A 100 -6.15 -4.05 24.28
CA GLU A 100 -6.74 -3.88 22.93
C GLU A 100 -6.26 -2.62 22.21
N ILE A 101 -5.96 -1.57 22.98
CA ILE A 101 -5.44 -0.29 22.50
C ILE A 101 -4.04 -0.47 21.89
N GLU A 102 -3.14 -1.21 22.54
CA GLU A 102 -1.79 -1.48 22.03
C GLU A 102 -1.82 -2.39 20.80
N LYS A 103 -2.75 -3.36 20.76
CA LYS A 103 -2.97 -4.24 19.60
C LYS A 103 -3.46 -3.44 18.39
N LYS A 104 -4.42 -2.54 18.61
CA LYS A 104 -4.95 -1.63 17.59
C LYS A 104 -3.84 -0.72 17.08
N ASN A 105 -3.08 -0.07 17.97
CA ASN A 105 -1.96 0.80 17.62
C ASN A 105 -0.84 0.07 16.86
N PHE A 106 -0.52 -1.19 17.20
CA PHE A 106 0.49 -1.98 16.49
C PHE A 106 0.03 -2.40 15.09
N TYR A 107 -1.24 -2.78 14.92
CA TYR A 107 -1.81 -3.09 13.62
C TYR A 107 -1.79 -1.86 12.69
N TRP A 108 -2.20 -0.70 13.21
CA TRP A 108 -2.13 0.57 12.48
C TRP A 108 -0.68 0.99 12.17
N ARG A 109 0.30 0.70 13.05
CA ARG A 109 1.74 0.91 12.79
C ARG A 109 2.28 0.11 11.60
N ILE A 110 1.76 -1.10 11.35
CA ILE A 110 2.16 -1.92 10.20
C ILE A 110 1.52 -1.40 8.90
N LEU A 111 0.31 -0.84 9.01
CA LEU A 111 -0.40 -0.25 7.87
C LEU A 111 0.15 1.12 7.49
N ASP A 112 0.56 1.93 8.47
CA ASP A 112 1.23 3.20 8.25
C ASP A 112 2.66 2.98 7.76
N MET A 113 2.90 3.36 6.50
CA MET A 113 4.18 3.20 5.82
C MET A 113 5.33 3.97 6.49
N ARG A 114 5.07 5.13 7.10
CA ARG A 114 6.10 5.92 7.80
C ARG A 114 6.59 5.18 9.04
N LEU A 115 5.65 4.63 9.81
CA LEU A 115 5.94 3.87 11.03
C LEU A 115 6.57 2.51 10.70
N LYS A 116 6.14 1.85 9.63
CA LYS A 116 6.75 0.60 9.14
C LYS A 116 8.20 0.79 8.70
N LYS A 117 8.51 1.85 7.93
CA LYS A 117 9.89 2.17 7.52
C LYS A 117 10.80 2.44 8.72
N TRP A 118 10.34 3.30 9.64
CA TRP A 118 11.08 3.62 10.87
C TRP A 118 11.41 2.35 11.69
N TYR A 119 10.45 1.42 11.81
CA TYR A 119 10.66 0.17 12.54
C TYR A 119 11.65 -0.78 11.84
N LEU A 120 11.59 -0.88 10.50
CA LEU A 120 12.55 -1.67 9.74
C LEU A 120 13.98 -1.15 9.91
N GLN A 121 14.15 0.17 9.91
CA GLN A 121 15.44 0.82 10.14
C GLN A 121 15.92 0.61 11.59
N LYS A 122 15.04 0.76 12.57
CA LYS A 122 15.35 0.49 13.98
C LYS A 122 15.77 -0.96 14.25
N LYS A 123 15.16 -1.94 13.58
CA LYS A 123 15.58 -3.35 13.70
C LYS A 123 16.95 -3.63 13.09
N GLU A 124 17.36 -2.88 12.05
CA GLU A 124 18.71 -3.00 11.49
C GLU A 124 19.78 -2.37 12.39
N GLU A 125 19.45 -1.34 13.16
CA GLU A 125 20.37 -0.72 14.15
C GLU A 125 20.63 -1.58 15.39
N VAL A 126 19.79 -2.58 15.66
CA VAL A 126 19.84 -3.42 16.88
C VAL A 126 20.57 -4.76 16.62
N VAL A 127 21.02 -5.02 15.38
CA VAL A 127 21.80 -6.21 14.99
C VAL A 127 23.29 -5.89 14.95
#